data_AF-A0A401QL20-F1
#
_entry.id   AF-A0A401QL20-F1
#
_cell.length_a   1.000
_cell.length_b   1.000
_cell.length_c   1.000
_cell.angle_alpha   90.00
_cell.angle_beta   90.00
_cell.angle_gamma   90.00
#
_symmetry.space_group_name_H-M   'P 1'
#
loop_
_entity.id
_entity.type
_entity.pdbx_description
1 polymer ?
#
loop_
_entity_poly.entity_id
_entity_poly.type
_entity_poly.pdbx_seq_one_letter_code
_entity_poly.pdbx_strand_id
1 'polypeptide(L)'
;MESEDMVHGVGLMESEDRVHGVGLMEVEDRVHGVGLMEIEDRVHGLGLMESEDRVRGVGLMESEDRVHGVGLMETEDRIHGAGLMESRDRVRGVGLMESVDRVHGSGLMESEDRVHGVGLMESEDRVHGAGLMGSEDSVHGAGLMESEDRVHGVGLIESEDVVHGLGLMESEDRIHGAGFMGSEDSVHGSGLMESEDRCMGLD
;
A
#
# COMPACT_ATOMS: atom_id res chain seq x y z
N MET A 1 10.03 10.82 -41.21
CA MET A 1 9.07 9.70 -41.21
C MET A 1 9.95 8.49 -41.14
N GLU A 2 10.45 8.20 -39.94
CA GLU A 2 10.97 6.88 -39.65
C GLU A 2 9.80 5.90 -39.78
N SER A 3 10.06 4.76 -40.39
CA SER A 3 9.07 3.74 -40.67
C SER A 3 9.04 2.79 -39.47
N GLU A 4 7.92 2.77 -38.73
CA GLU A 4 7.66 1.70 -37.75
C GLU A 4 7.61 0.36 -38.50
N ASP A 5 8.53 -0.59 -38.24
CA ASP A 5 8.42 -1.94 -38.80
C ASP A 5 7.46 -2.79 -37.95
N MET A 6 6.69 -3.66 -38.61
CA MET A 6 5.71 -4.53 -37.96
C MET A 6 6.17 -5.99 -38.02
N VAL A 7 6.40 -6.57 -36.84
CA VAL A 7 6.82 -7.97 -36.69
C VAL A 7 5.70 -8.82 -36.08
N HIS A 8 5.43 -9.96 -36.70
CA HIS A 8 4.55 -11.01 -36.16
C HIS A 8 5.38 -12.23 -35.79
N GLY A 9 5.29 -12.70 -34.55
CA GLY A 9 6.02 -13.88 -34.08
C GLY A 9 7.13 -13.53 -33.08
N VAL A 10 8.38 -13.85 -33.43
CA VAL A 10 9.56 -13.58 -32.58
C VAL A 10 10.52 -12.66 -33.32
N GLY A 11 10.98 -11.59 -32.70
CA GLY A 11 11.89 -10.61 -33.31
C GLY A 11 12.91 -10.03 -32.34
N LEU A 12 14.05 -9.59 -32.89
CA LEU A 12 15.01 -8.69 -32.24
C LEU A 12 14.92 -7.35 -32.97
N MET A 13 14.88 -6.26 -32.23
CA MET A 13 14.61 -4.93 -32.78
C MET A 13 15.57 -3.92 -32.17
N GLU A 14 16.18 -3.11 -33.03
CA GLU A 14 17.18 -2.10 -32.69
C GLU A 14 16.65 -0.68 -33.01
N SER A 15 15.34 -0.53 -33.28
CA SER A 15 14.67 0.71 -33.71
C SER A 15 13.16 0.65 -33.49
N GLU A 16 12.48 1.81 -33.50
CA GLU A 16 11.02 1.93 -33.30
C GLU A 16 10.17 0.94 -34.12
N ASP A 17 9.65 -0.09 -33.45
CA ASP A 17 8.98 -1.23 -34.02
C ASP A 17 7.71 -1.63 -33.25
N ARG A 18 6.84 -2.39 -33.93
CA ARG A 18 5.65 -3.00 -33.34
C ARG A 18 5.67 -4.51 -33.44
N VAL A 19 5.60 -5.17 -32.28
CA VAL A 19 5.56 -6.64 -32.20
C VAL A 19 4.19 -7.12 -31.76
N HIS A 20 3.70 -8.13 -32.46
CA HIS A 20 2.67 -9.03 -31.94
C HIS A 20 3.29 -10.41 -31.74
N GLY A 21 3.62 -10.74 -30.49
CA GLY A 21 4.34 -11.97 -30.16
C GLY A 21 5.39 -11.76 -29.07
N VAL A 22 6.62 -12.23 -29.30
CA VAL A 22 7.75 -12.12 -28.37
C VAL A 22 8.82 -11.23 -28.98
N GLY A 23 9.43 -10.31 -28.22
CA GLY A 23 10.60 -9.60 -28.74
C GLY A 23 11.59 -9.14 -27.67
N LEU A 24 12.84 -8.95 -28.10
CA LEU A 24 13.90 -8.27 -27.35
C LEU A 24 14.23 -6.97 -28.06
N MET A 25 14.34 -5.89 -27.29
CA MET A 25 14.24 -4.52 -27.82
C MET A 25 15.24 -3.60 -27.14
N GLU A 26 15.94 -2.79 -27.92
CA GLU A 26 16.91 -1.82 -27.41
C GLU A 26 16.36 -0.38 -27.35
N VAL A 27 15.37 0.04 -28.17
CA VAL A 27 14.91 1.45 -28.23
C VAL A 27 13.45 1.64 -28.73
N GLU A 28 12.58 2.26 -27.91
CA GLU A 28 11.28 2.89 -28.26
C GLU A 28 10.26 2.03 -29.06
N ASP A 29 9.82 0.93 -28.48
CA ASP A 29 9.00 -0.10 -29.09
C ASP A 29 7.62 -0.31 -28.44
N ARG A 30 6.72 -0.97 -29.21
CA ARG A 30 5.41 -1.43 -28.70
C ARG A 30 5.21 -2.92 -28.88
N VAL A 31 4.99 -3.60 -27.76
CA VAL A 31 4.75 -5.05 -27.73
C VAL A 31 3.32 -5.37 -27.37
N HIS A 32 2.71 -6.26 -28.15
CA HIS A 32 1.51 -6.99 -27.76
C HIS A 32 1.89 -8.47 -27.58
N GLY A 33 2.22 -8.86 -26.35
CA GLY A 33 2.70 -10.20 -26.02
C GLY A 33 3.75 -10.20 -24.91
N VAL A 34 4.96 -10.67 -25.19
CA VAL A 34 6.07 -10.77 -24.21
C VAL A 34 7.26 -9.93 -24.68
N GLY A 35 7.77 -9.03 -23.83
CA GLY A 35 8.93 -8.18 -24.14
C GLY A 35 10.03 -8.30 -23.09
N LEU A 36 11.29 -8.29 -23.52
CA LEU A 36 12.44 -7.89 -22.70
C LEU A 36 13.00 -6.62 -23.31
N MET A 37 13.18 -5.57 -22.52
CA MET A 37 13.32 -4.21 -23.05
C MET A 37 14.36 -3.41 -22.26
N GLU A 38 15.23 -2.73 -22.98
CA GLU A 38 16.29 -1.91 -22.38
C GLU A 38 15.93 -0.42 -22.30
N ILE A 39 15.09 0.19 -23.16
CA ILE A 39 14.85 1.66 -23.20
C ILE A 39 13.43 2.09 -23.67
N GLU A 40 12.65 2.73 -22.78
CA GLU A 40 11.43 3.55 -23.03
C GLU A 40 10.31 2.94 -23.91
N ASP A 41 9.57 1.97 -23.36
CA ASP A 41 8.69 1.11 -24.12
C ASP A 41 7.25 0.98 -23.58
N ARG A 42 6.38 0.39 -24.42
CA ARG A 42 5.02 -0.01 -24.02
C ARG A 42 4.73 -1.47 -24.29
N VAL A 43 4.45 -2.23 -23.23
CA VAL A 43 4.02 -3.63 -23.32
C VAL A 43 2.56 -3.81 -22.96
N HIS A 44 1.85 -4.56 -23.80
CA HIS A 44 0.56 -5.16 -23.50
C HIS A 44 0.76 -6.68 -23.35
N GLY A 45 0.92 -7.14 -22.11
CA GLY A 45 1.20 -8.55 -21.80
C GLY A 45 2.23 -8.72 -20.69
N LEU A 46 3.32 -9.45 -20.94
CA LEU A 46 4.41 -9.68 -19.97
C LEU A 46 5.65 -8.87 -20.35
N GLY A 47 6.27 -8.15 -19.42
CA GLY A 47 7.51 -7.38 -19.66
C GLY A 47 8.57 -7.61 -18.59
N LEU A 48 9.84 -7.69 -18.97
CA LEU A 48 10.99 -7.39 -18.09
C LEU A 48 11.68 -6.15 -18.63
N MET A 49 11.97 -5.18 -17.77
CA MET A 49 12.29 -3.81 -18.17
C MET A 49 13.42 -3.25 -17.31
N GLU A 50 14.45 -2.70 -17.97
CA GLU A 50 15.60 -2.06 -17.32
C GLU A 50 15.50 -0.52 -17.35
N SER A 51 14.51 0.07 -18.03
CA SER A 51 14.30 1.54 -18.14
C SER A 51 12.83 1.99 -17.97
N GLU A 52 12.60 3.31 -17.96
CA GLU A 52 11.29 3.97 -17.79
C GLU A 52 10.20 3.55 -18.81
N ASP A 53 9.30 2.66 -18.41
CA ASP A 53 8.37 1.96 -19.27
C ASP A 53 6.91 2.00 -18.79
N ARG A 54 6.00 1.57 -19.68
CA ARG A 54 4.58 1.35 -19.35
C ARG A 54 4.11 -0.04 -19.70
N VAL A 55 3.70 -0.78 -18.69
CA VAL A 55 3.11 -2.13 -18.86
C VAL A 55 1.61 -2.10 -18.61
N ARG A 56 0.90 -2.79 -19.49
CA ARG A 56 -0.46 -3.26 -19.26
C ARG A 56 -0.46 -4.78 -19.23
N GLY A 57 -0.42 -5.35 -18.03
CA GLY A 57 -0.27 -6.79 -17.81
C GLY A 57 0.63 -7.09 -16.62
N VAL A 58 1.68 -7.89 -16.80
CA VAL A 58 2.64 -8.24 -15.73
C VAL A 58 4.03 -7.68 -16.08
N GLY A 59 4.68 -7.01 -15.13
CA GLY A 59 6.04 -6.46 -15.30
C GLY A 59 6.98 -6.86 -14.18
N LEU A 60 8.27 -7.05 -14.49
CA LEU A 60 9.39 -6.93 -13.53
C LEU A 60 10.26 -5.76 -13.98
N MET A 61 10.61 -4.88 -13.05
CA MET A 61 11.14 -3.54 -13.36
C MET A 61 12.27 -3.17 -12.41
N GLU A 62 13.37 -2.71 -12.99
CA GLU A 62 14.55 -2.23 -12.25
C GLU A 62 14.67 -0.68 -12.27
N SER A 63 13.67 0.03 -12.82
CA SER A 63 13.66 1.50 -12.97
C SER A 63 12.24 2.10 -12.97
N GLU A 64 12.13 3.45 -13.01
CA GLU A 64 10.90 4.21 -12.73
C GLU A 64 9.74 3.96 -13.73
N ASP A 65 8.76 3.15 -13.32
CA ASP A 65 7.77 2.58 -14.24
C ASP A 65 6.31 2.79 -13.87
N ARG A 66 5.44 2.53 -14.85
CA ARG A 66 3.98 2.50 -14.66
C ARG A 66 3.35 1.20 -15.11
N VAL A 67 2.76 0.50 -14.15
CA VAL A 67 2.04 -0.75 -14.40
C VAL A 67 0.53 -0.59 -14.24
N HIS A 68 -0.20 -1.11 -15.22
CA HIS A 68 -1.63 -1.42 -15.10
C HIS A 68 -1.80 -2.94 -15.11
N GLY A 69 -1.81 -3.55 -13.92
CA GLY A 69 -1.83 -5.01 -13.74
C GLY A 69 -1.00 -5.45 -12.54
N VAL A 70 -0.02 -6.33 -12.74
CA VAL A 70 0.83 -6.89 -11.67
C VAL A 70 2.28 -6.45 -11.88
N GLY A 71 2.95 -5.93 -10.85
CA GLY A 71 4.36 -5.52 -10.93
C GLY A 71 5.19 -6.09 -9.78
N LEU A 72 6.45 -6.44 -10.04
CA LEU A 72 7.51 -6.45 -9.00
C LEU A 72 8.52 -5.36 -9.38
N MET A 73 8.90 -4.53 -8.41
CA MET A 73 9.58 -3.26 -8.64
C MET A 73 10.70 -3.06 -7.63
N GLU A 74 11.90 -2.73 -8.12
CA GLU A 74 13.06 -2.41 -7.28
C GLU A 74 13.24 -0.89 -7.06
N THR A 75 12.49 -0.02 -7.74
CA THR A 75 12.64 1.45 -7.77
C THR A 75 11.32 2.22 -7.69
N GLU A 76 11.37 3.57 -7.72
CA GLU A 76 10.21 4.47 -7.52
C GLU A 76 9.14 4.41 -8.64
N ASP A 77 8.04 3.71 -8.37
CA ASP A 77 7.09 3.30 -9.40
C ASP A 77 5.62 3.60 -9.07
N ARG A 78 4.75 3.39 -10.08
CA ARG A 78 3.29 3.49 -9.92
C ARG A 78 2.56 2.26 -10.45
N ILE A 79 1.80 1.63 -9.57
CA ILE A 79 0.96 0.48 -9.92
C ILE A 79 -0.53 0.83 -9.82
N HIS A 80 -1.27 0.46 -10.86
CA HIS A 80 -2.72 0.29 -10.83
C HIS A 80 -3.04 -1.20 -10.91
N GLY A 81 -3.22 -1.85 -9.76
CA GLY A 81 -3.38 -3.30 -9.65
C GLY A 81 -2.66 -3.89 -8.44
N ALA A 82 -1.83 -4.91 -8.63
CA ALA A 82 -1.11 -5.60 -7.56
C ALA A 82 0.41 -5.40 -7.66
N GLY A 83 1.09 -5.22 -6.53
CA GLY A 83 2.52 -4.91 -6.49
C GLY A 83 3.29 -5.56 -5.34
N LEU A 84 4.55 -5.87 -5.60
CA LEU A 84 5.59 -6.05 -4.58
C LEU A 84 6.70 -5.04 -4.86
N MET A 85 7.09 -4.29 -3.84
CA MET A 85 7.96 -3.12 -4.00
C MET A 85 9.00 -3.06 -2.90
N GLU A 86 10.26 -2.87 -3.30
CA GLU A 86 11.40 -2.68 -2.40
C GLU A 86 11.75 -1.18 -2.21
N SER A 87 11.08 -0.29 -2.96
CA SER A 87 11.37 1.14 -3.09
C SER A 87 10.13 2.02 -2.94
N ARG A 88 10.32 3.36 -2.98
CA ARG A 88 9.27 4.35 -2.67
C ARG A 88 8.22 4.49 -3.76
N ASP A 89 7.05 3.93 -3.53
CA ASP A 89 6.06 3.66 -4.56
C ASP A 89 4.66 4.17 -4.26
N ARG A 90 3.85 4.18 -5.33
CA ARG A 90 2.42 4.45 -5.24
C ARG A 90 1.60 3.33 -5.82
N VAL A 91 0.80 2.71 -4.96
CA VAL A 91 -0.13 1.66 -5.37
C VAL A 91 -1.56 2.12 -5.30
N ARG A 92 -2.29 1.87 -6.38
CA ARG A 92 -3.74 1.83 -6.39
C ARG A 92 -4.20 0.40 -6.60
N GLY A 93 -4.54 -0.29 -5.51
CA GLY A 93 -4.91 -1.70 -5.50
C GLY A 93 -4.29 -2.43 -4.31
N VAL A 94 -3.54 -3.50 -4.54
CA VAL A 94 -2.94 -4.33 -3.49
C VAL A 94 -1.42 -4.22 -3.53
N GLY A 95 -0.76 -3.97 -2.39
CA GLY A 95 0.69 -3.84 -2.29
C GLY A 95 1.30 -4.69 -1.17
N LEU A 96 2.50 -5.21 -1.41
CA LEU A 96 3.45 -5.65 -0.40
C LEU A 96 4.66 -4.72 -0.50
N MET A 97 5.04 -4.10 0.61
CA MET A 97 5.95 -2.95 0.61
C MET A 97 6.98 -3.08 1.73
N GLU A 98 8.26 -3.04 1.37
CA GLU A 98 9.38 -3.01 2.32
C GLU A 98 9.88 -1.57 2.57
N SER A 99 9.26 -0.57 1.94
CA SER A 99 9.74 0.81 1.87
C SER A 99 8.60 1.86 1.95
N VAL A 100 8.98 3.13 2.15
CA VAL A 100 8.08 4.28 2.43
C VAL A 100 7.19 4.65 1.24
N ASP A 101 5.90 4.38 1.36
CA ASP A 101 4.96 4.26 0.25
C ASP A 101 3.59 4.92 0.49
N ARG A 102 2.80 4.96 -0.60
CA ARG A 102 1.38 5.35 -0.53
C ARG A 102 0.48 4.32 -1.19
N VAL A 103 -0.43 3.78 -0.39
CA VAL A 103 -1.44 2.81 -0.85
C VAL A 103 -2.83 3.44 -0.90
N HIS A 104 -3.51 3.25 -2.02
CA HIS A 104 -4.96 3.41 -2.15
C HIS A 104 -5.57 2.03 -2.43
N GLY A 105 -6.00 1.33 -1.39
CA GLY A 105 -6.48 -0.05 -1.47
C GLY A 105 -6.03 -0.88 -0.26
N SER A 106 -5.33 -1.98 -0.48
CA SER A 106 -4.86 -2.89 0.57
C SER A 106 -3.34 -3.02 0.58
N GLY A 107 -2.71 -3.01 1.76
CA GLY A 107 -1.25 -3.09 1.90
C GLY A 107 -0.79 -3.99 3.05
N LEU A 108 0.35 -4.68 2.87
CA LEU A 108 1.21 -5.13 3.97
C LEU A 108 2.50 -4.32 3.91
N MET A 109 2.89 -3.73 5.03
CA MET A 109 3.96 -2.72 5.05
C MET A 109 4.88 -2.95 6.24
N GLU A 110 6.17 -2.99 5.97
CA GLU A 110 7.22 -3.13 6.99
C GLU A 110 7.83 -1.79 7.41
N SER A 111 7.43 -0.68 6.77
CA SER A 111 8.01 0.67 6.96
C SER A 111 6.95 1.78 7.00
N GLU A 112 7.37 3.00 7.35
CA GLU A 112 6.49 4.17 7.51
C GLU A 112 5.70 4.58 6.25
N ASP A 113 4.38 4.40 6.27
CA ASP A 113 3.51 4.44 5.11
C ASP A 113 2.22 5.24 5.31
N ARG A 114 1.55 5.51 4.18
CA ARG A 114 0.21 6.10 4.15
C ARG A 114 -0.77 5.24 3.39
N VAL A 115 -1.79 4.77 4.10
CA VAL A 115 -2.85 3.92 3.54
C VAL A 115 -4.18 4.65 3.50
N HIS A 116 -4.83 4.59 2.34
CA HIS A 116 -6.25 4.85 2.16
C HIS A 116 -6.94 3.54 1.81
N GLY A 117 -7.49 2.85 2.81
CA GLY A 117 -8.09 1.53 2.67
C GLY A 117 -7.74 0.61 3.84
N VAL A 118 -7.22 -0.59 3.56
CA VAL A 118 -6.91 -1.61 4.56
C VAL A 118 -5.40 -1.81 4.65
N GLY A 119 -4.81 -1.89 5.83
CA GLY A 119 -3.40 -2.23 5.95
C GLY A 119 -3.04 -3.05 7.18
N LEU A 120 -1.97 -3.85 7.05
CA LEU A 120 -1.25 -4.46 8.18
C LEU A 120 0.14 -3.83 8.23
N MET A 121 0.57 -3.40 9.41
CA MET A 121 1.68 -2.47 9.60
C MET A 121 2.55 -2.91 10.77
N GLU A 122 3.86 -2.96 10.53
CA GLU A 122 4.87 -3.24 11.56
C GLU A 122 5.66 -1.98 11.99
N SER A 123 5.42 -0.84 11.34
CA SER A 123 6.11 0.45 11.52
C SER A 123 5.13 1.63 11.62
N GLU A 124 5.64 2.81 12.03
CA GLU A 124 4.84 4.03 12.27
C GLU A 124 4.09 4.56 11.03
N ASP A 125 2.77 4.41 11.02
CA ASP A 125 1.94 4.57 9.84
C ASP A 125 0.73 5.48 10.02
N ARG A 126 0.16 5.91 8.88
CA ARG A 126 -1.12 6.62 8.84
C ARG A 126 -2.16 5.91 7.99
N VAL A 127 -3.28 5.58 8.62
CA VAL A 127 -4.38 4.84 7.99
C VAL A 127 -5.64 5.70 7.90
N HIS A 128 -6.23 5.75 6.71
CA HIS A 128 -7.60 6.18 6.50
C HIS A 128 -8.41 4.97 6.04
N GLY A 129 -9.06 4.28 6.97
CA GLY A 129 -9.78 3.04 6.71
C GLY A 129 -9.62 2.03 7.84
N ALA A 130 -9.09 0.83 7.56
CA ALA A 130 -8.90 -0.23 8.54
C ALA A 130 -7.41 -0.60 8.70
N GLY A 131 -6.92 -0.74 9.93
CA GLY A 131 -5.53 -1.10 10.22
C GLY A 131 -5.41 -2.24 11.25
N LEU A 132 -4.43 -3.13 11.08
CA LEU A 132 -3.83 -3.88 12.19
C LEU A 132 -2.39 -3.40 12.34
N MET A 133 -2.00 -3.05 13.57
CA MET A 133 -0.82 -2.23 13.80
C MET A 133 -0.04 -2.78 15.00
N GLY A 134 1.27 -2.99 14.78
CA GLY A 134 2.20 -3.45 15.82
C GLY A 134 3.02 -2.33 16.45
N SER A 135 2.87 -1.08 16.00
CA SER A 135 3.73 0.08 16.29
C SER A 135 2.91 1.37 16.41
N GLU A 136 3.56 2.48 16.80
CA GLU A 136 2.92 3.78 17.03
C GLU A 136 2.33 4.43 15.76
N ASP A 137 1.01 4.41 15.63
CA ASP A 137 0.28 4.70 14.40
C ASP A 137 -0.91 5.66 14.61
N SER A 138 -1.42 6.18 13.50
CA SER A 138 -2.64 6.98 13.50
C SER A 138 -3.70 6.47 12.52
N VAL A 139 -4.86 6.12 13.06
CA VAL A 139 -6.00 5.57 12.30
C VAL A 139 -7.17 6.53 12.30
N HIS A 140 -7.70 6.80 11.10
CA HIS A 140 -9.01 7.38 10.87
C HIS A 140 -9.92 6.29 10.30
N GLY A 141 -10.70 5.64 11.16
CA GLY A 141 -11.54 4.50 10.80
C GLY A 141 -11.53 3.42 11.87
N ALA A 142 -11.18 2.18 11.51
CA ALA A 142 -11.14 1.05 12.43
C ALA A 142 -9.72 0.54 12.64
N GLY A 143 -9.32 0.21 13.86
CA GLY A 143 -7.98 -0.32 14.11
C GLY A 143 -7.94 -1.38 15.21
N LEU A 144 -7.04 -2.35 15.06
CA LEU A 144 -6.56 -3.22 16.14
C LEU A 144 -5.09 -2.90 16.40
N MET A 145 -4.73 -2.75 17.68
CA MET A 145 -3.51 -2.05 18.10
C MET A 145 -2.85 -2.77 19.26
N GLU A 146 -1.55 -3.01 19.14
CA GLU A 146 -0.73 -3.61 20.21
C GLU A 146 0.21 -2.57 20.89
N SER A 147 0.28 -1.33 20.37
CA SER A 147 1.25 -0.28 20.75
C SER A 147 0.58 1.11 20.88
N GLU A 148 1.32 2.15 21.28
CA GLU A 148 0.79 3.51 21.54
C GLU A 148 0.25 4.23 20.29
N ASP A 149 -1.07 4.23 20.13
CA ASP A 149 -1.77 4.63 18.93
C ASP A 149 -2.84 5.70 19.13
N ARG A 150 -3.23 6.32 18.00
CA ARG A 150 -4.33 7.29 17.96
C ARG A 150 -5.41 6.89 16.98
N VAL A 151 -6.61 6.69 17.50
CA VAL A 151 -7.80 6.29 16.72
C VAL A 151 -8.83 7.39 16.66
N HIS A 152 -9.29 7.71 15.46
CA HIS A 152 -10.53 8.44 15.23
C HIS A 152 -11.53 7.49 14.57
N GLY A 153 -12.40 6.88 15.36
CA GLY A 153 -13.37 5.89 14.90
C GLY A 153 -13.56 4.74 15.87
N VAL A 154 -13.20 3.52 15.48
CA VAL A 154 -13.36 2.29 16.28
C VAL A 154 -12.00 1.67 16.56
N GLY A 155 -11.63 1.48 17.83
CA GLY A 155 -10.38 0.83 18.24
C GLY A 155 -10.61 -0.41 19.11
N LEU A 156 -9.84 -1.47 18.89
CA LEU A 156 -9.57 -2.49 19.91
C LEU A 156 -8.08 -2.44 20.23
N ILE A 157 -7.76 -2.35 21.51
CA ILE A 157 -6.47 -1.86 21.96
C ILE A 157 -6.01 -2.67 23.17
N GLU A 158 -4.72 -3.01 23.19
CA GLU A 158 -4.07 -3.71 24.30
C GLU A 158 -3.10 -2.82 25.13
N SER A 159 -2.77 -1.58 24.68
CA SER A 159 -1.70 -0.71 25.23
C SER A 159 -2.05 0.80 25.18
N GLU A 160 -1.25 1.67 25.85
CA GLU A 160 -1.48 3.12 26.09
C GLU A 160 -1.91 3.99 24.87
N ASP A 161 -3.21 4.12 24.63
CA ASP A 161 -3.77 4.72 23.43
C ASP A 161 -4.78 5.85 23.67
N VAL A 162 -5.10 6.56 22.58
CA VAL A 162 -6.18 7.53 22.56
C VAL A 162 -7.20 7.24 21.46
N VAL A 163 -8.42 6.94 21.87
CA VAL A 163 -9.57 6.74 20.97
C VAL A 163 -10.54 7.92 21.02
N HIS A 164 -10.86 8.46 19.87
CA HIS A 164 -12.00 9.36 19.65
C HIS A 164 -13.09 8.59 18.91
N GLY A 165 -14.09 8.09 19.63
CA GLY A 165 -15.17 7.28 19.07
C GLY A 165 -15.55 6.09 19.95
N LEU A 166 -15.46 4.88 19.40
CA LEU A 166 -15.77 3.63 20.09
C LEU A 166 -14.49 2.85 20.39
N GLY A 167 -14.26 2.44 21.64
CA GLY A 167 -13.08 1.67 22.02
C GLY A 167 -13.42 0.45 22.88
N LEU A 168 -12.69 -0.65 22.69
CA LEU A 168 -12.50 -1.68 23.73
C LEU A 168 -11.01 -1.69 24.09
N MET A 169 -10.71 -1.58 25.37
CA MET A 169 -9.38 -1.27 25.90
C MET A 169 -9.08 -2.13 27.13
N GLU A 170 -7.82 -2.47 27.33
CA GLU A 170 -7.39 -3.34 28.44
C GLU A 170 -6.50 -2.61 29.47
N SER A 171 -5.69 -1.60 29.08
CA SER A 171 -4.70 -0.97 29.98
C SER A 171 -4.35 0.49 29.64
N GLU A 172 -4.43 1.38 30.64
CA GLU A 172 -3.89 2.76 30.64
C GLU A 172 -4.37 3.70 29.49
N ASP A 173 -5.58 3.47 28.99
CA ASP A 173 -6.08 4.10 27.78
C ASP A 173 -7.03 5.30 27.99
N ARG A 174 -7.23 6.11 26.94
CA ARG A 174 -8.16 7.24 26.94
C ARG A 174 -9.18 7.21 25.81
N ILE A 175 -10.46 7.14 26.15
CA ILE A 175 -11.58 7.31 25.21
C ILE A 175 -12.25 8.68 25.37
N HIS A 176 -12.44 9.35 24.23
CA HIS A 176 -13.43 10.42 24.07
C HIS A 176 -14.59 9.89 23.22
N GLY A 177 -15.67 9.45 23.85
CA GLY A 177 -16.78 8.78 23.18
C GLY A 177 -17.42 7.69 24.02
N ALA A 178 -17.46 6.46 23.52
CA ALA A 178 -17.99 5.33 24.26
C ALA A 178 -17.07 4.12 24.23
N GLY A 179 -17.06 3.32 25.30
CA GLY A 179 -16.25 2.11 25.29
C GLY A 179 -16.39 1.19 26.48
N PHE A 180 -15.70 0.06 26.36
CA PHE A 180 -15.48 -0.90 27.42
C PHE A 180 -14.00 -0.86 27.81
N MET A 181 -13.72 -0.88 29.11
CA MET A 181 -12.39 -0.63 29.64
C MET A 181 -11.96 -1.66 30.67
N GLY A 182 -10.66 -1.92 30.66
CA GLY A 182 -9.93 -2.69 31.64
C GLY A 182 -9.50 -1.82 32.82
N SER A 183 -8.27 -2.00 33.30
CA SER A 183 -7.75 -1.30 34.47
C SER A 183 -7.04 0.00 34.09
N GLU A 184 -7.19 1.04 34.92
CA GLU A 184 -6.46 2.32 34.80
C GLU A 184 -6.85 3.20 33.59
N ASP A 185 -7.84 2.79 32.80
CA ASP A 185 -8.39 3.57 31.67
C ASP A 185 -9.27 4.75 32.09
N SER A 186 -9.44 5.72 31.19
CA SER A 186 -10.33 6.88 31.36
C SER A 186 -11.26 7.07 30.16
N VAL A 187 -12.58 7.12 30.42
CA VAL A 187 -13.60 7.56 29.44
C VAL A 187 -14.11 8.96 29.76
N HIS A 188 -14.09 9.79 28.72
CA HIS A 188 -14.88 11.00 28.61
C HIS A 188 -16.09 10.73 27.69
N GLY A 189 -17.22 10.36 28.30
CA GLY A 189 -18.45 9.99 27.60
C GLY A 189 -19.15 8.82 28.27
N SER A 190 -19.50 7.78 27.51
CA SER A 190 -20.26 6.61 27.99
C SER A 190 -19.38 5.37 28.11
N GLY A 191 -19.05 4.96 29.34
CA GLY A 191 -18.14 3.83 29.59
C GLY A 191 -18.78 2.68 30.37
N LEU A 192 -18.30 1.46 30.13
CA LEU A 192 -18.44 0.30 31.01
C LEU A 192 -17.04 -0.11 31.47
N MET A 193 -16.85 -0.34 32.77
CA MET A 193 -15.55 -0.68 33.38
C MET A 193 -15.62 -2.02 34.08
N GLU A 194 -14.56 -2.84 33.93
CA GLU A 194 -14.45 -4.13 34.63
C GLU A 194 -13.92 -3.98 36.08
N SER A 195 -13.28 -2.84 36.43
CA SER A 195 -12.72 -2.54 37.76
C SER A 195 -13.05 -1.12 38.30
N GLU A 196 -12.69 -0.79 39.55
CA GLU A 196 -13.17 0.37 40.35
C GLU A 196 -12.64 1.77 39.93
N ASP A 197 -12.35 2.02 38.66
CA ASP A 197 -11.79 3.29 38.20
C ASP A 197 -12.83 4.34 37.71
N ARG A 198 -12.37 5.58 37.54
CA ARG A 198 -13.20 6.80 37.45
C ARG A 198 -13.79 7.01 36.05
N CYS A 199 -15.08 6.69 35.89
CA CYS A 199 -15.89 7.26 34.82
C CYS A 199 -16.18 8.75 35.09
N MET A 200 -15.55 9.67 34.36
CA MET A 200 -15.84 11.11 34.44
C MET A 200 -16.99 11.41 33.47
N GLY A 201 -18.22 11.08 33.88
CA GLY A 201 -19.42 11.42 33.14
C GLY A 201 -19.59 12.93 33.00
N LEU A 202 -19.82 13.40 31.76
CA LEU A 202 -20.32 14.75 31.51
C LEU A 202 -21.80 14.79 31.90
N ASP A 203 -22.13 15.68 32.84
CA ASP A 203 -23.46 16.32 32.89
C ASP A 203 -23.65 17.22 31.65
#